data_AF-A0A969H7I2-F1
#
_entry.id   AF-A0A969H7I2-F1
#
_cell.length_a   1.000
_cell.length_b   1.000
_cell.length_c   1.000
_cell.angle_alpha   90.00
_cell.angle_beta   90.00
_cell.angle_gamma   90.00
#
_symmetry.space_group_name_H-M   'P 1'
#
loop_
_entity.id
_entity.type
_entity.pdbx_description
1 polymer ?
#
loop_
_entity_poly.entity_id
_entity_poly.type
_entity_poly.pdbx_seq_one_letter_code
_entity_poly.pdbx_strand_id
1 'polypeptide(L)'
;MSALEGEDYLDQTLLIITADHGGSGVKHGSNSPEDMTIPWLAVGPGVPAGKVLQSKIITYDTAATALYAFGLPIPENWDGRPVLEIFEEEPQ
;
A
#
# COMPACT_ATOMS: atom_id res chain seq x y z
N MET A 1 -2.35 12.76 -10.09
CA MET A 1 -1.48 12.34 -11.20
C MET A 1 -0.83 13.55 -11.86
N SER A 2 -1.58 14.57 -12.30
CA SER A 2 -1.02 15.78 -12.95
C SER A 2 0.17 16.46 -12.26
N ALA A 3 0.25 16.47 -10.93
CA ALA A 3 1.40 17.04 -10.20
C ALA A 3 2.69 16.18 -10.27
N LEU A 4 2.56 14.90 -10.61
CA LEU A 4 3.67 13.94 -10.75
C LEU A 4 4.05 13.69 -12.23
N GLU A 5 3.23 14.17 -13.16
CA GLU A 5 3.44 14.02 -14.61
C GLU A 5 4.50 14.99 -15.16
N GLY A 6 4.82 16.06 -14.44
CA GLY A 6 5.96 16.93 -14.80
C GLY A 6 7.27 16.30 -14.35
N GLU A 7 8.31 16.34 -15.21
CA GLU A 7 9.67 15.86 -14.90
C GLU A 7 9.79 14.34 -14.60
N ASP A 8 8.93 13.49 -15.15
CA ASP A 8 8.98 12.02 -15.07
C ASP A 8 9.00 11.43 -13.64
N TYR A 9 8.53 12.18 -12.62
CA TYR A 9 8.51 11.70 -11.23
C TYR A 9 7.69 10.41 -11.04
N LEU A 10 6.70 10.14 -11.91
CA LEU A 10 5.94 8.90 -11.89
C LEU A 10 6.84 7.66 -12.06
N ASP A 11 7.91 7.74 -12.84
CA ASP A 11 8.84 6.63 -13.09
C ASP A 11 9.83 6.40 -11.93
N GLN A 12 9.74 7.21 -10.87
CA GLN A 12 10.60 7.12 -9.68
C GLN A 12 9.79 7.09 -8.37
N THR A 13 8.46 7.06 -8.46
CA THR A 13 7.58 7.18 -7.29
C THR A 13 6.77 5.90 -7.11
N LEU A 14 6.86 5.31 -5.91
CA LEU A 14 5.88 4.33 -5.45
C LEU A 14 4.66 5.07 -4.87
N LEU A 15 3.51 4.89 -5.51
CA LEU A 15 2.22 5.33 -4.99
C LEU A 15 1.53 4.17 -4.30
N ILE A 16 1.24 4.33 -3.01
CA ILE A 16 0.34 3.44 -2.26
C ILE A 16 -0.94 4.23 -1.99
N ILE A 17 -2.08 3.71 -2.47
CA ILE A 17 -3.38 4.33 -2.38
C ILE A 17 -4.26 3.45 -1.51
N THR A 18 -4.79 4.01 -0.43
CA THR A 18 -5.60 3.29 0.56
C THR A 18 -6.68 4.21 1.14
N ALA A 19 -7.59 3.64 1.92
CA ALA A 19 -8.48 4.39 2.82
C ALA A 19 -8.09 4.13 4.29
N ASP A 20 -8.60 4.95 5.20
CA ASP A 20 -8.47 4.78 6.65
C ASP A 20 -9.47 3.77 7.19
N HIS A 21 -10.71 3.84 6.72
CA HIS A 21 -11.79 2.89 7.00
C HIS A 21 -12.83 2.88 5.88
N GLY A 22 -13.70 1.87 5.91
CA GLY A 22 -14.89 1.79 5.07
C GLY A 22 -16.07 2.60 5.62
N GLY A 23 -17.29 2.19 5.32
CA GLY A 23 -18.49 2.89 5.77
C GLY A 23 -19.80 2.20 5.38
N SER A 24 -20.80 2.29 6.26
CA SER A 24 -22.17 1.82 6.03
C SER A 24 -23.14 3.02 5.97
N GLY A 25 -23.52 3.44 4.75
CA GLY A 25 -24.43 4.56 4.53
C GLY A 25 -23.80 5.90 4.94
N VAL A 26 -24.21 6.46 6.09
CA VAL A 26 -23.70 7.73 6.64
C VAL A 26 -22.94 7.56 7.96
N LYS A 27 -22.58 6.32 8.32
CA LYS A 27 -21.87 5.97 9.56
C LYS A 27 -20.66 5.08 9.25
N HIS A 28 -19.73 5.02 10.19
CA HIS A 28 -18.56 4.12 10.19
C HIS A 28 -18.11 3.83 11.63
N GLY A 29 -17.10 2.96 11.80
CA GLY A 29 -16.45 2.67 13.08
C GLY A 29 -16.90 1.37 13.78
N SER A 30 -17.66 0.52 13.07
CA SER A 30 -17.98 -0.84 13.51
C SER A 30 -16.91 -1.85 13.08
N ASN A 31 -16.99 -3.07 13.61
CA ASN A 31 -16.16 -4.20 13.17
C ASN A 31 -16.76 -4.96 11.96
N SER A 32 -17.75 -4.39 11.28
CA SER A 32 -18.37 -5.02 10.12
C SER A 32 -17.43 -5.01 8.91
N PRO A 33 -17.54 -5.97 7.97
CA PRO A 33 -16.72 -5.95 6.75
C PRO A 33 -16.84 -4.65 5.94
N GLU A 34 -18.00 -3.99 5.98
CA GLU A 34 -18.26 -2.73 5.28
C GLU A 34 -17.38 -1.57 5.81
N ASP A 35 -17.09 -1.56 7.11
CA ASP A 35 -16.24 -0.55 7.77
C ASP A 35 -14.76 -0.94 7.81
N MET A 36 -14.45 -2.23 7.69
CA MET A 36 -13.09 -2.76 7.87
C MET A 36 -12.39 -3.13 6.56
N THR A 37 -13.14 -3.31 5.47
CA THR A 37 -12.58 -3.65 4.15
C THR A 37 -12.32 -2.38 3.36
N ILE A 38 -11.05 -2.06 3.16
CA ILE A 38 -10.59 -0.86 2.47
C ILE A 38 -9.89 -1.23 1.16
N PRO A 39 -9.87 -0.33 0.15
CA PRO A 39 -9.00 -0.52 -1.00
C PRO A 39 -7.54 -0.40 -0.57
N TRP A 40 -6.68 -1.18 -1.19
CA TRP A 40 -5.23 -1.03 -1.08
C TRP A 40 -4.63 -1.30 -2.46
N LEU A 41 -4.05 -0.26 -3.07
CA LEU A 41 -3.46 -0.33 -4.41
C LEU A 41 -2.03 0.19 -4.35
N ALA A 42 -1.16 -0.40 -5.17
CA ALA A 42 0.21 0.07 -5.37
C ALA A 42 0.49 0.25 -6.87
N VAL A 43 1.15 1.34 -7.23
CA VAL A 43 1.60 1.64 -8.60
C VAL A 43 2.94 2.32 -8.52
N GLY A 44 3.90 1.89 -9.33
CA GLY A 44 5.20 2.51 -9.41
C GLY A 44 6.25 1.58 -10.02
N PRO A 45 7.52 2.00 -10.00
CA PRO A 45 8.64 1.20 -10.51
C PRO A 45 8.71 -0.16 -9.82
N GLY A 46 8.88 -1.22 -10.61
CA GLY A 46 8.97 -2.59 -10.10
C GLY A 46 7.65 -3.20 -9.59
N VAL A 47 6.51 -2.48 -9.71
CA VAL A 47 5.19 -3.00 -9.35
C VAL A 47 4.42 -3.43 -10.61
N PRO A 48 4.05 -4.71 -10.75
CA PRO A 48 3.40 -5.21 -11.96
C PRO A 48 1.95 -4.71 -12.07
N ALA A 49 1.61 -4.19 -13.25
CA ALA A 49 0.25 -3.74 -13.53
C ALA A 49 -0.74 -4.92 -13.60
N GLY A 50 -1.97 -4.70 -13.12
CA GLY A 50 -3.07 -5.67 -13.23
C GLY A 50 -2.97 -6.88 -12.30
N LYS A 51 -1.97 -6.94 -11.42
CA LYS A 51 -1.84 -8.01 -10.42
C LYS A 51 -2.90 -7.84 -9.32
N VAL A 52 -3.66 -8.90 -9.08
CA VAL A 52 -4.63 -8.97 -7.97
C VAL A 52 -3.96 -9.64 -6.78
N LEU A 53 -3.79 -8.87 -5.70
CA LEU A 53 -3.13 -9.34 -4.49
C LEU A 53 -4.01 -10.39 -3.79
N GLN A 54 -3.40 -11.52 -3.41
CA GLN A 54 -4.09 -12.60 -2.68
C GLN A 54 -3.82 -12.56 -1.18
N SER A 55 -2.74 -11.92 -0.78
CA SER A 55 -2.36 -11.80 0.63
C SER A 55 -3.37 -10.96 1.41
N LYS A 56 -3.61 -11.34 2.67
CA LYS A 56 -4.34 -10.45 3.59
C LYS A 56 -3.43 -9.29 3.96
N ILE A 57 -3.89 -8.08 3.69
CA ILE A 57 -3.19 -6.83 4.00
C ILE A 57 -3.95 -6.12 5.12
N ILE A 58 -3.22 -5.61 6.10
CA ILE A 58 -3.75 -4.80 7.20
C ILE A 58 -3.20 -3.38 7.07
N THR A 59 -3.94 -2.37 7.52
CA THR A 59 -3.55 -0.95 7.39
C THR A 59 -2.12 -0.67 7.86
N TYR A 60 -1.67 -1.31 8.94
CA TYR A 60 -0.31 -1.13 9.49
C TYR A 60 0.82 -1.71 8.60
N ASP A 61 0.50 -2.56 7.62
CA ASP A 61 1.48 -3.11 6.66
C ASP A 61 1.97 -2.03 5.68
N THR A 62 1.17 -0.97 5.49
CA THR A 62 1.48 0.15 4.59
C THR A 62 2.80 0.82 4.97
N ALA A 63 3.03 1.08 6.26
CA ALA A 63 4.25 1.73 6.72
C ALA A 63 5.48 0.82 6.54
N ALA A 64 5.34 -0.48 6.86
CA ALA A 64 6.41 -1.45 6.65
C ALA A 64 6.76 -1.62 5.16
N THR A 65 5.75 -1.59 4.29
CA THR A 65 5.92 -1.64 2.83
C THR A 65 6.67 -0.43 2.30
N ALA A 66 6.36 0.78 2.80
CA ALA A 66 7.07 2.00 2.42
C ALA A 66 8.56 1.96 2.85
N LEU A 67 8.86 1.51 4.08
CA LEU A 67 10.25 1.35 4.52
C LEU A 67 11.01 0.34 3.66
N TYR A 68 10.37 -0.81 3.36
CA TYR A 68 10.95 -1.83 2.50
C TYR A 68 11.25 -1.28 1.09
N ALA A 69 10.35 -0.50 0.51
CA ALA A 69 10.55 0.12 -0.80
C ALA A 69 11.76 1.08 -0.84
N PHE A 70 12.12 1.69 0.30
CA PHE A 70 13.31 2.54 0.44
C PHE A 70 14.57 1.78 0.87
N GLY A 71 14.53 0.44 1.00
CA GLY A 71 15.65 -0.35 1.53
C GLY A 71 15.97 -0.04 2.99
N LEU A 72 15.02 0.52 3.75
CA LEU A 72 15.21 0.92 5.14
C LEU A 72 14.84 -0.22 6.10
N PRO A 73 15.51 -0.31 7.27
CA PRO A 73 15.18 -1.31 8.28
C PRO A 73 13.77 -1.07 8.83
N ILE A 74 13.04 -2.16 9.04
CA ILE A 74 11.72 -2.15 9.68
C ILE A 74 11.92 -2.37 11.18
N PRO A 75 11.35 -1.53 12.06
CA PRO A 75 11.47 -1.71 13.50
C PRO A 75 10.94 -3.07 13.96
N GLU A 76 11.71 -3.79 14.79
CA GLU A 76 11.36 -5.14 15.25
C GLU A 76 10.06 -5.19 16.06
N ASN A 77 9.64 -4.08 16.64
CA ASN A 77 8.44 -3.96 17.45
C ASN A 77 7.18 -3.58 16.64
N TRP A 78 7.26 -3.51 15.31
CA TRP A 78 6.09 -3.31 14.46
C TRP A 78 5.40 -4.64 14.17
N ASP A 79 4.07 -4.66 14.31
CA ASP A 79 3.26 -5.80 13.89
C ASP A 79 3.16 -5.92 12.37
N GLY A 80 3.28 -4.78 11.68
CA GLY A 80 3.15 -4.69 10.24
C GLY A 80 4.31 -5.29 9.48
N ARG A 81 3.98 -5.93 8.35
CA ARG A 81 4.93 -6.59 7.46
C ARG A 81 4.85 -5.98 6.07
N PRO A 82 5.95 -5.91 5.32
CA PRO A 82 5.90 -5.46 3.94
C PRO A 82 4.97 -6.35 3.12
N VAL A 83 4.16 -5.74 2.27
CA VAL A 83 3.37 -6.44 1.26
C VAL A 83 4.30 -6.84 0.12
N LEU A 84 5.11 -7.89 0.33
CA LEU A 84 6.12 -8.32 -0.63
C LEU A 84 5.53 -8.72 -2.00
N GLU A 85 4.25 -9.10 -2.03
CA GLU A 85 3.56 -9.49 -3.26
C GLU A 85 3.54 -8.39 -4.33
N ILE A 86 3.71 -7.12 -3.98
CA ILE A 86 3.77 -6.04 -4.99
C ILE A 86 5.11 -5.95 -5.73
N PHE A 87 6.18 -6.58 -5.23
CA PHE A 87 7.51 -6.48 -5.82
C PHE A 87 7.85 -7.74 -6.63
N GLU A 88 8.41 -7.58 -7.83
CA GLU A 88 8.94 -8.71 -8.62
C GLU A 88 10.37 -9.08 -8.20
N GLU A 89 11.14 -8.10 -7.72
CA GLU A 89 12.51 -8.23 -7.24
C GLU A 89 12.68 -7.46 -5.92
N GLU A 90 13.69 -7.80 -5.12
CA GLU A 90 13.99 -7.01 -3.92
C GLU A 90 14.43 -5.58 -4.33
N PRO A 91 13.95 -4.54 -3.64
CA PRO A 91 14.40 -3.16 -3.88
C PRO A 91 15.93 -3.05 -3.72
N GLN A 92 16.58 -2.34 -4.65
CA GLN A 92 18.03 -2.07 -4.64
C GLN A 92 18.42 -1.02 -3.58
#